data_AF-A0A4Y8L7C8-F1
#
_entry.id   AF-A0A4Y8L7C8-F1
#
_cell.length_a   1.000
_cell.length_b   1.000
_cell.length_c   1.000
_cell.angle_alpha   90.00
_cell.angle_beta   90.00
_cell.angle_gamma   90.00
#
_symmetry.space_group_name_H-M   'P 1'
#
loop_
_entity.id
_entity.type
_entity.pdbx_description
1 polymer ?
#
loop_
_entity_poly.entity_id
_entity_poly.type
_entity_poly.pdbx_seq_one_letter_code
_entity_poly.pdbx_strand_id
1 'polypeptide(L)' 'MKKSYIIKDPNLTKVQIAEALNIKLSDITDAKVSHTYDAHDILENGSKYEYSTYEITTK' A
#
# COMPACT_ATOMS: atom_id res chain seq x y z
N MET A 1 -4.40 13.10 -14.25
CA MET A 1 -3.16 12.33 -14.51
C MET A 1 -3.15 11.13 -13.58
N LYS A 2 -3.02 9.89 -14.06
CA LYS A 2 -2.94 8.74 -13.13
C LYS A 2 -1.56 8.71 -12.49
N LYS A 3 -1.52 8.75 -11.17
CA LYS A 3 -0.31 8.48 -10.36
C LYS A 3 -0.50 7.12 -9.69
N SER A 4 0.58 6.39 -9.43
CA SER A 4 0.57 5.14 -8.67
C SER A 4 1.57 5.29 -7.53
N TYR A 5 1.21 4.81 -6.33
CA TYR A 5 2.01 5.03 -5.12
C TYR A 5 2.14 3.74 -4.32
N ILE A 6 3.36 3.20 -4.24
CA ILE A 6 3.64 1.97 -3.48
C ILE A 6 4.00 2.34 -2.05
N ILE A 7 3.16 1.94 -1.10
CA ILE A 7 3.44 2.05 0.33
C ILE A 7 3.52 0.64 0.90
N LYS A 8 4.61 0.30 1.59
CA LYS A 8 4.88 -1.01 2.18
C LYS A 8 4.53 -1.02 3.66
N ASP A 9 3.24 -1.08 3.98
CA ASP A 9 2.77 -1.21 5.34
C ASP A 9 1.45 -1.99 5.35
N PRO A 10 1.36 -3.12 6.07
CA PRO A 10 0.20 -3.99 6.00
C PRO A 10 -1.07 -3.41 6.64
N ASN A 11 -0.96 -2.36 7.48
CA ASN A 11 -2.06 -1.90 8.33
C ASN A 11 -2.58 -0.51 7.95
N LEU A 12 -2.22 0.04 6.79
CA LEU A 12 -2.66 1.38 6.41
C LEU A 12 -4.08 1.40 5.86
N THR A 13 -4.87 2.33 6.40
CA THR A 13 -6.19 2.68 5.88
C THR A 13 -6.08 3.68 4.71
N LYS A 14 -7.13 3.80 3.90
CA LYS A 14 -7.20 4.80 2.80
C LYS A 14 -6.95 6.24 3.27
N VAL A 15 -7.36 6.57 4.49
CA VAL A 15 -7.13 7.89 5.09
C VAL A 15 -5.65 8.11 5.37
N GLN A 16 -5.00 7.15 6.03
CA GLN A 16 -3.56 7.24 6.31
C GLN A 16 -2.72 7.26 5.03
N ILE A 17 -3.15 6.55 3.98
CA ILE A 17 -2.52 6.61 2.66
C ILE A 17 -2.67 8.01 2.05
N ALA A 18 -3.87 8.59 2.13
CA ALA A 18 -4.11 9.94 1.63
C ALA A 18 -3.24 10.98 2.37
N GLU A 19 -3.12 10.85 3.69
CA GLU A 19 -2.26 11.68 4.53
C GLU A 19 -0.77 11.49 4.18
N ALA A 20 -0.30 10.25 4.07
CA ALA A 20 1.09 9.94 3.73
C ALA A 20 1.50 10.46 2.34
N LEU A 21 0.56 10.49 1.40
CA LEU A 21 0.76 10.99 0.05
C LEU A 21 0.45 12.49 -0.10
N ASN A 22 0.01 13.15 0.98
CA ASN A 22 -0.42 14.54 1.01
C ASN A 22 -1.44 14.87 -0.10
N ILE A 23 -2.41 13.97 -0.29
CA ILE A 23 -3.53 14.10 -1.24
C ILE A 23 -4.84 14.12 -0.47
N LYS A 24 -5.89 14.73 -1.03
CA LYS A 24 -7.21 14.64 -0.41
C LYS A 24 -7.82 13.27 -0.69
N LEU A 25 -8.46 12.68 0.32
CA LEU A 25 -9.21 11.43 0.17
C LEU A 25 -10.24 11.52 -0.98
N SER A 26 -10.86 12.69 -1.17
CA SER A 26 -11.83 12.97 -2.24
C SER A 26 -11.25 12.97 -3.65
N ASP A 27 -9.92 13.00 -3.78
CA ASP A 27 -9.23 12.95 -5.06
C ASP A 27 -8.86 11.52 -5.44
N ILE A 28 -8.93 10.58 -4.49
CA ILE A 28 -8.76 9.14 -4.75
C ILE A 28 -10.00 8.63 -5.49
N THR A 29 -9.78 8.16 -6.71
CA THR A 29 -10.83 7.59 -7.57
C THR A 29 -10.81 6.08 -7.56
N ASP A 30 -9.63 5.47 -7.42
CA ASP A 30 -9.47 4.03 -7.28
C ASP A 30 -8.32 3.73 -6.32
N ALA A 31 -8.44 2.65 -5.55
CA ALA A 31 -7.40 2.20 -4.64
C ALA A 31 -7.37 0.68 -4.62
N LYS A 32 -6.29 0.10 -5.14
CA LYS A 32 -6.04 -1.34 -5.09
C LYS A 32 -5.02 -1.64 -4.02
N VAL A 33 -5.22 -2.76 -3.33
CA VAL A 33 -4.28 -3.30 -2.36
C VAL A 33 -3.77 -4.66 -2.88
N SER A 34 -2.47 -4.89 -2.77
CA SER A 34 -1.83 -6.16 -3.09
C SER A 34 -0.98 -6.58 -1.91
N HIS A 35 -1.35 -7.68 -1.26
CA HIS A 35 -0.59 -8.26 -0.17
C HIS A 35 0.57 -9.05 -0.76
N THR A 36 1.80 -8.65 -0.44
CA THR A 36 3.01 -9.36 -0.87
C THR A 36 3.63 -10.01 0.35
N TYR A 37 3.96 -11.29 0.22
CA TYR A 37 4.68 -12.05 1.21
C TYR A 37 6.15 -12.08 0.83
N ASP A 38 7.03 -11.68 1.75
CA ASP A 38 8.45 -11.88 1.53
C ASP A 38 8.79 -13.35 1.81
N ALA A 39 8.86 -14.14 0.73
CA ALA A 39 9.14 -15.57 0.82
C ALA A 39 10.57 -15.87 1.30
N HIS A 40 11.49 -14.92 1.16
CA HIS A 40 12.87 -15.08 1.61
C HIS A 40 12.95 -15.04 3.14
N ASP A 41 12.28 -14.07 3.75
CA ASP A 41 12.22 -13.95 5.22
C ASP A 41 11.47 -15.12 5.89
N ILE A 42 10.46 -15.66 5.21
CA ILE A 42 9.75 -16.88 5.66
C ILE A 42 10.67 -18.09 5.70
N LEU A 43 11.54 -18.24 4.69
CA LEU A 43 12.43 -19.40 4.56
C LEU A 43 13.64 -19.32 5.51
N GLU A 44 14.17 -18.12 5.76
CA GLU A 44 15.35 -17.94 6.63
C GLU A 44 14.98 -17.79 8.11
N ASN A 45 13.95 -17.01 8.44
CA ASN A 45 13.64 -16.61 9.81
C ASN A 45 12.35 -17.25 10.36
N GLY A 46 11.64 -18.04 9.54
CA GLY A 46 10.34 -18.61 9.90
C GLY A 46 9.24 -17.56 10.15
N SER A 47 9.53 -16.29 9.84
CA SER A 47 8.67 -15.14 10.11
C SER A 47 7.99 -14.71 8.83
N LYS A 48 6.66 -14.58 8.86
CA LYS A 48 5.91 -14.02 7.75
C LYS A 48 6.02 -12.50 7.79
N TYR A 49 6.93 -11.95 7.01
CA TYR A 49 6.89 -10.52 6.70
C TYR A 49 5.86 -10.27 5.59
N GLU A 50 4.68 -9.81 5.99
CA GLU A 50 3.63 -9.37 5.07
C GLU A 50 3.69 -7.85 4.91
N TYR A 51 3.73 -7.37 3.68
CA TYR A 51 3.52 -5.96 3.39
C TYR A 51 2.44 -5.79 2.32
N SER A 52 1.52 -4.87 2.56
CA SER A 52 0.59 -4.42 1.54
C SER A 52 1.31 -3.46 0.61
N THR A 53 0.99 -3.52 -0.68
CA THR A 53 1.31 -2.50 -1.68
C THR A 53 0.01 -1.87 -2.12
N TYR A 54 -0.05 -0.55 -2.04
CA TYR A 54 -1.21 0.20 -2.52
C TYR A 54 -0.96 0.71 -3.93
N GLU A 55 -2.01 0.82 -4.73
CA GLU A 55 -1.99 1.52 -6.02
C GLU A 55 -3.18 2.48 -6.01
N ILE A 56 -2.89 3.78 -5.98
CA ILE A 56 -3.89 4.83 -5.75
C ILE A 56 -4.03 5.69 -6.99
N THR A 57 -5.16 5.59 -7.69
CA THR A 57 -5.46 6.50 -8.81
C THR A 57 -6.12 7.77 -8.30
N THR A 58 -5.63 8.93 -8.76
CA THR A 58 -6.19 10.26 -8.46
C THR A 58 -6.71 10.95 -9.72
N LYS A 59 -7.70 11.83 -9.58
CA LYS A 59 -8.32 12.60 -10.69
C LYS A 59 -7.44 13.77 -11.12
#